data_AF-A0ABD4T264-F1
#
_entry.id   AF-A0ABD4T264-F1
#
_cell.length_a   1.000
_cell.length_b   1.000
_cell.length_c   1.000
_cell.angle_alpha   90.00
_cell.angle_beta   90.00
_cell.angle_gamma   90.00
#
_symmetry.space_group_name_H-M   'P 1'
#
loop_
_entity.id
_entity.type
_entity.pdbx_description
1 polymer ?
#
loop_
_entity_poly.entity_id
_entity_poly.type
_entity_poly.pdbx_seq_one_letter_code
_entity_poly.pdbx_strand_id
1 'polypeptide(L)'
;MQSKKDGQYLYACPDPHTAVKYLLVFSEQAEALGYVNTHAPEVSDRFAVHSLSSPQLQAVMARWEFQGIGWVQDYLTPRIQFMHQPLRGEPTP
;
A
#
# COMPACT_ATOMS: atom_id res chain seq x y z
N MET A 1 3.00 0.16 5.04
CA MET A 1 3.60 1.19 5.93
C MET A 1 2.55 2.19 6.36
N GLN A 2 2.65 2.73 7.57
CA GLN A 2 1.70 3.68 8.15
C GLN A 2 2.40 4.99 8.53
N SER A 3 1.81 6.12 8.19
CA SER A 3 2.26 7.44 8.61
C SER A 3 2.03 7.62 10.12
N LYS A 4 3.07 7.99 10.85
CA LYS A 4 3.01 8.34 12.28
C LYS A 4 2.23 9.64 12.51
N LYS A 5 2.10 10.49 11.50
CA LYS A 5 1.45 11.80 11.62
C LYS A 5 -0.08 11.70 11.66
N ASP A 6 -0.65 10.90 10.76
CA ASP A 6 -2.11 10.84 10.53
C ASP A 6 -2.68 9.41 10.60
N GLY A 7 -1.81 8.40 10.70
CA GLY A 7 -2.22 7.00 10.63
C GLY A 7 -2.58 6.52 9.23
N GLN A 8 -2.40 7.36 8.20
CA GLN A 8 -2.63 7.02 6.81
C GLN A 8 -1.61 6.02 6.29
N TYR A 9 -2.06 5.08 5.47
CA TYR A 9 -1.18 4.09 4.86
C TYR A 9 -0.60 4.58 3.54
N LEU A 10 0.62 4.14 3.24
CA LEU A 10 1.26 4.42 1.96
C LEU A 10 0.45 3.77 0.83
N TYR A 11 0.19 4.52 -0.23
CA TYR A 11 -0.59 4.04 -1.38
C TYR A 11 0.05 4.44 -2.70
N ALA A 12 -0.23 3.66 -3.74
CA ALA A 12 0.14 3.94 -5.12
C ALA A 12 -1.09 4.39 -5.92
N CYS A 13 -0.88 5.34 -6.81
CA CYS A 13 -1.86 5.83 -7.76
C CYS A 13 -1.28 5.64 -9.17
N PRO A 14 -1.54 4.49 -9.83
CA PRO A 14 -0.94 4.19 -11.13
C PRO A 14 -1.44 5.13 -12.23
N ASP A 15 -2.66 5.64 -12.09
CA ASP A 15 -3.24 6.60 -13.02
C ASP A 15 -3.74 7.83 -12.25
N PRO A 16 -3.16 9.01 -12.49
CA PRO A 16 -3.52 10.23 -11.75
C PRO A 16 -4.90 10.79 -12.11
N HIS A 17 -5.54 10.29 -13.18
CA HIS A 17 -6.83 10.78 -13.66
C HIS A 17 -8.03 10.04 -13.07
N THR A 18 -7.83 8.80 -12.61
CA THR A 18 -8.88 7.90 -12.11
C THR A 18 -9.01 7.91 -10.59
N ALA A 19 -8.16 8.64 -9.88
CA ALA A 19 -8.14 8.76 -8.41
C ALA A 19 -8.10 7.41 -7.65
N VAL A 20 -7.71 6.33 -8.33
CA VAL A 20 -7.63 4.98 -7.75
C VAL A 20 -6.44 4.88 -6.82
N LYS A 21 -6.70 4.40 -5.60
CA LYS A 21 -5.68 4.24 -4.56
C LYS A 21 -5.49 2.75 -4.28
N TYR A 22 -4.25 2.29 -4.38
CA TYR A 22 -3.85 0.93 -4.03
C TYR A 22 -2.96 0.97 -2.81
N LEU A 23 -3.31 0.19 -1.79
CA LEU A 23 -2.50 0.08 -0.59
C LEU A 23 -1.16 -0.59 -0.93
N LEU A 24 -0.05 0.09 -0.66
CA LEU A 24 1.28 -0.47 -0.89
C LEU A 24 1.62 -1.48 0.21
N VAL A 25 1.85 -2.73 -0.23
CA VAL A 25 2.27 -3.84 0.62
C VAL A 25 3.64 -4.33 0.17
N PHE A 26 4.43 -4.76 1.15
CA PHE A 26 5.80 -5.22 0.98
C PHE A 26 5.91 -6.62 1.57
N SER A 27 6.72 -7.48 0.95
CA SER A 27 6.95 -8.84 1.45
C SER A 27 7.68 -8.79 2.79
N GLU A 28 8.66 -7.90 2.89
CA GLU A 28 9.48 -7.73 4.09
C GLU A 28 9.52 -6.29 4.63
N GLN A 29 9.80 -6.18 5.93
CA GLN A 29 9.96 -4.89 6.59
C GLN A 29 11.18 -4.11 6.06
N ALA A 30 12.26 -4.82 5.73
CA ALA A 30 13.49 -4.23 5.21
C ALA A 30 13.26 -3.59 3.83
N GLU A 31 12.49 -4.24 2.95
CA GLU A 31 12.12 -3.69 1.64
C GLU A 31 11.28 -2.43 1.76
N ALA A 32 10.33 -2.41 2.71
CA ALA A 32 9.50 -1.25 2.96
C ALA A 32 10.32 -0.03 3.39
N LEU A 33 11.24 -0.22 4.33
CA LEU A 33 12.18 0.81 4.78
C LEU A 33 13.12 1.23 3.65
N GLY A 34 13.67 0.27 2.90
CA GLY A 34 14.55 0.53 1.75
C GLY A 34 13.85 1.37 0.69
N TYR A 35 12.60 1.04 0.35
CA TYR A 35 11.78 1.77 -0.62
C TYR A 35 11.58 3.23 -0.20
N VAL A 36 11.12 3.49 1.03
CA VAL A 36 10.88 4.86 1.49
C VAL A 36 12.19 5.64 1.67
N ASN A 37 13.25 5.01 2.17
CA ASN A 37 14.56 5.65 2.24
C ASN A 37 15.10 6.03 0.86
N THR A 38 14.81 5.22 -0.17
CA THR A 38 15.29 5.47 -1.54
C THR A 38 14.46 6.51 -2.26
N HIS A 39 13.13 6.41 -2.20
CA HIS A 39 12.21 7.20 -3.01
C HIS A 39 11.64 8.42 -2.28
N ALA A 40 11.63 8.42 -0.95
CA ALA A 40 11.04 9.48 -0.15
C ALA A 40 11.77 9.68 1.21
N PRO A 41 13.09 9.90 1.21
CA PRO A 41 13.89 9.99 2.44
C PRO A 41 13.40 11.10 3.39
N GLU A 42 12.89 12.20 2.83
CA GLU A 42 12.33 13.35 3.58
C GLU A 42 11.16 12.99 4.51
N VAL A 43 10.41 11.94 4.18
CA VAL A 43 9.25 11.49 4.97
C VAL A 43 9.52 10.18 5.69
N SER A 44 10.69 9.55 5.51
CA SER A 44 11.00 8.23 6.06
C SER A 44 10.82 8.15 7.58
N ASP A 45 11.30 9.14 8.33
CA ASP A 45 11.10 9.21 9.79
C ASP A 45 9.62 9.32 10.20
N ARG A 46 8.78 9.84 9.30
CA ARG A 46 7.34 10.04 9.53
C ARG A 46 6.53 8.78 9.23
N PHE A 47 7.14 7.73 8.69
CA PHE A 47 6.47 6.45 8.48
C PHE A 47 7.01 5.38 9.44
N ALA A 48 6.13 4.45 9.79
CA ALA A 48 6.43 3.25 10.54
C ALA A 48 6.05 2.01 9.70
N VAL A 49 6.84 0.95 9.83
CA VAL A 49 6.45 -0.35 9.32
C VAL A 49 5.37 -0.92 10.24
N HIS A 50 4.25 -1.32 9.66
CA HIS A 50 3.13 -1.88 10.40
C HIS A 50 2.70 -3.16 9.70
N SER A 51 2.77 -4.28 10.42
CA SER A 51 2.28 -5.58 9.97
C SER A 51 0.77 -5.63 10.13
N LEU A 52 0.06 -5.90 9.03
CA LEU A 52 -1.38 -6.09 9.03
C LEU A 52 -1.70 -7.57 8.86
N SER A 53 -2.55 -8.10 9.72
CA SER A 53 -3.22 -9.37 9.47
C SER A 53 -4.30 -9.20 8.39
N SER A 54 -4.69 -10.27 7.69
CA SER A 54 -5.72 -10.21 6.63
C SER A 54 -7.02 -9.50 7.05
N PRO A 55 -7.57 -9.69 8.27
CA PRO A 55 -8.74 -8.94 8.72
C PRO A 55 -8.49 -7.44 8.89
N GLN A 56 -7.32 -7.07 9.42
CA GLN A 56 -6.94 -5.67 9.59
C GLN A 56 -6.69 -4.99 8.24
N LEU A 57 -6.11 -5.73 7.28
CA LEU A 57 -5.93 -5.27 5.90
C LEU A 57 -7.27 -4.87 5.30
N GLN A 58 -8.30 -5.70 5.45
CA GLN A 58 -9.65 -5.37 4.97
C GLN A 58 -10.24 -4.13 5.63
N ALA A 59 -10.08 -4.00 6.95
CA ALA A 59 -10.55 -2.82 7.67
C ALA A 59 -9.84 -1.54 7.21
N VAL A 60 -8.53 -1.61 6.96
CA VAL A 60 -7.73 -0.49 6.44
C VAL A 60 -8.17 -0.13 5.02
N MET A 61 -8.34 -1.12 4.14
CA MET A 61 -8.81 -0.91 2.76
C MET A 61 -10.18 -0.22 2.72
N ALA A 62 -11.13 -0.69 3.51
CA ALA A 62 -12.45 -0.08 3.59
C ALA A 62 -12.41 1.35 4.18
N ARG A 63 -11.60 1.58 5.22
CA ARG A 63 -11.50 2.89 5.90
C ARG A 63 -10.89 3.98 5.02
N TRP A 64 -9.93 3.63 4.16
CA TRP A 64 -9.21 4.58 3.31
C TRP A 64 -9.61 4.49 1.83
N GLU A 65 -10.67 3.73 1.53
CA GLU A 65 -11.25 3.57 0.20
C GLU A 65 -10.24 3.05 -0.84
N PHE A 66 -9.36 2.13 -0.42
CA PHE A 66 -8.41 1.48 -1.32
C PHE A 66 -9.13 0.48 -2.23
N GLN A 67 -8.91 0.57 -3.53
CA GLN A 67 -9.48 -0.32 -4.56
C GLN A 67 -8.81 -1.70 -4.58
N GLY A 68 -7.61 -1.78 -4.01
CA GLY A 68 -6.81 -2.99 -4.01
C GLY A 68 -5.48 -2.79 -3.28
N ILE A 69 -4.59 -3.74 -3.49
CA ILE A 69 -3.22 -3.71 -2.97
C ILE A 69 -2.22 -3.61 -4.12
N GLY A 70 -1.18 -2.81 -3.94
CA GLY A 70 -0.01 -2.77 -4.81
C GLY A 70 1.12 -3.51 -4.10
N TRP A 71 1.41 -4.73 -4.53
CA TRP A 71 2.52 -5.50 -3.98
C TRP A 71 3.81 -5.07 -4.65
N VAL A 72 4.73 -4.49 -3.88
CA VAL A 72 6.08 -4.17 -4.34
C VAL A 72 6.88 -5.46 -4.41
N GLN A 73 7.20 -5.89 -5.63
CA GLN A 73 8.03 -7.07 -5.88
C GLN A 73 9.52 -6.74 -5.88
N ASP A 74 9.86 -5.50 -6.25
CA ASP A 74 11.24 -5.01 -6.28
C ASP A 74 11.23 -3.51 -5.96
N TYR A 75 12.03 -3.10 -4.98
CA TYR A 75 12.11 -1.72 -4.51
C TYR A 75 13.20 -0.89 -5.24
N LEU A 76 14.18 -1.56 -5.84
CA LEU A 76 15.28 -0.94 -6.59
C LEU A 76 14.82 -0.55 -8.00
N THR A 77 14.14 -1.48 -8.66
CA THR A 77 13.36 -1.27 -9.87
C THR A 77 11.90 -1.35 -9.44
N PRO A 78 11.20 -0.22 -9.20
CA PRO A 78 9.88 -0.19 -8.58
C PRO A 78 8.84 -0.96 -9.41
N ARG A 79 8.78 -2.28 -9.21
CA ARG A 79 7.88 -3.21 -9.88
C ARG A 79 6.75 -3.50 -8.91
N ILE A 80 5.61 -2.89 -9.20
CA ILE A 80 4.42 -2.98 -8.36
C ILE A 80 3.40 -3.84 -9.09
N GLN A 81 3.00 -4.94 -8.47
CA GLN A 81 1.90 -5.77 -8.94
C GLN A 81 0.61 -5.33 -8.27
N PHE A 82 -0.28 -4.74 -9.06
CA PHE A 82 -1.59 -4.30 -8.59
C PHE A 82 -2.56 -5.46 -8.60
N MET A 83 -3.10 -5.79 -7.43
CA MET A 83 -4.18 -6.76 -7.28
C MET A 83 -5.43 -6.00 -6.85
N HIS A 84 -6.42 -6.00 -7.74
CA HIS A 84 -7.74 -5.48 -7.43
C HIS A 84 -8.40 -6.44 -6.47
N GLN A 85 -8.95 -5.92 -5.39
CA GLN A 85 -9.80 -6.75 -4.58
C GLN A 85 -11.20 -6.73 -5.21
N PRO A 86 -11.80 -7.89 -5.51
CA PRO A 86 -13.21 -7.92 -5.89
C PRO A 86 -13.99 -7.29 -4.73
N LEU A 87 -14.69 -6.19 -5.04
CA LEU A 87 -15.62 -5.58 -4.11
C LEU A 87 -16.56 -6.69 -3.64
N ARG A 88 -16.61 -6.94 -2.33
CA ARG A 88 -17.41 -8.01 -1.73
C ARG A 88 -18.86 -7.83 -2.20
N GLY A 89 -19.26 -8.58 -3.23
CA GLY A 89 -20.53 -8.40 -3.93
C GLY A 89 -20.59 -8.92 -5.38
N GLU A 90 -19.47 -9.13 -6.07
CA GLU A 90 -19.51 -9.71 -7.42
C GLU A 90 -19.50 -11.25 -7.37
N PRO A 91 -20.54 -11.95 -7.86
CA PRO A 91 -20.47 -13.39 -8.06
C PRO A 91 -19.44 -13.68 -9.16
N THR A 92 -18.43 -14.48 -8.85
CA THR A 92 -17.53 -15.09 -9.83
C THR A 92 -18.35 -15.87 -10.87
N PRO A 93 -18.05 -15.73 -12.18
CA PRO A 93 -18.75 -16.45 -13.25
C PRO A 93 -18.53 -17.97 -13.20
#